data_AF-A0A518CMF5-F1
#
_entry.id   AF-A0A518CMF5-F1
#
_cell.length_a   1.000
_cell.length_b   1.000
_cell.length_c   1.000
_cell.angle_alpha   90.00
_cell.angle_beta   90.00
_cell.angle_gamma   90.00
#
_symmetry.space_group_name_H-M   'P 1'
#
loop_
_entity.id
_entity.type
_entity.pdbx_description
1 polymer ?
#
loop_
_entity_poly.entity_id
_entity_poly.type
_entity_poly.pdbx_seq_one_letter_code
_entity_poly.pdbx_strand_id
1 'polypeptide(L)'
;MALDVYKDWLGIPEGDRPPDHYQLLRLLQFEDDPAKIEAHYKKLNAHVRKYATGKFQQESQDLLNELARAMLCLTDPERKQEYDESLGRHFDADVVEEGRKSMGGWLVANGHLSKAQVKEAETFAEARGLDLRDAFVQMRLVEPELATRAYAEEKGRSYVDLNLTLPDDSVLDKTPRRTVKKYSVIPLFIEDDRVLVASVYEPTHELEDEFRLRYGVPMHVVMAPPLQIQQAISKYYAPGMREGASDDDVETTASGKSKSKPKKAKAAKASSGPVVHFSQLEPEEQKKRRQIGAIAINLSFILGYVLDKFVLEPYLLPDALIFGWIPTLGTWGLLGGVLVWLFGSYWK
;
A
#
# COMPACT_ATOMS: atom_id res chain seq x y z
N MET A 1 25.85 36.22 2.53
CA MET A 1 24.44 36.27 2.11
C MET A 1 23.94 34.85 2.10
N ALA A 2 22.81 34.58 2.75
CA ALA A 2 22.13 33.30 2.61
C ALA A 2 21.73 33.17 1.12
N LEU A 3 22.09 32.06 0.48
CA LEU A 3 21.69 31.78 -0.89
C LEU A 3 20.17 31.62 -0.93
N ASP A 4 19.51 32.31 -1.84
CA ASP A 4 18.07 32.17 -2.01
C ASP A 4 17.79 31.27 -3.20
N VAL A 5 17.66 29.97 -2.96
CA VAL A 5 17.60 28.95 -4.01
C VAL A 5 16.45 29.21 -5.00
N TYR A 6 15.32 29.73 -4.52
CA TYR A 6 14.15 30.05 -5.36
C TYR A 6 14.41 31.23 -6.28
N LYS A 7 15.04 32.29 -5.77
CA LYS A 7 15.36 33.49 -6.56
C LYS A 7 16.56 33.26 -7.48
N ASP A 8 17.64 32.72 -6.92
CA ASP A 8 18.93 32.62 -7.60
C ASP A 8 18.95 31.51 -8.66
N TRP A 9 18.21 30.41 -8.46
CA TRP A 9 18.20 29.28 -9.41
C TRP A 9 16.87 29.13 -10.14
N LEU A 10 15.75 29.32 -9.45
CA LEU A 10 14.42 29.21 -10.07
C LEU A 10 13.87 30.54 -10.58
N GLY A 11 14.54 31.67 -10.33
CA GLY A 11 14.10 32.98 -10.81
C GLY A 11 12.71 33.39 -10.28
N ILE A 12 12.26 32.79 -9.18
CA ILE A 12 10.98 33.11 -8.55
C ILE A 12 11.18 34.40 -7.75
N PRO A 13 10.34 35.44 -7.98
CA PRO A 13 10.47 36.71 -7.26
C PRO A 13 10.22 36.52 -5.75
N GLU A 14 10.74 37.46 -4.96
CA GLU A 14 10.49 37.46 -3.51
C GLU A 14 8.99 37.68 -3.25
N GLY A 15 8.35 36.68 -2.65
CA GLY A 15 6.94 36.67 -2.27
C GLY A 15 6.71 35.79 -1.04
N ASP A 16 5.48 35.33 -0.85
CA ASP A 16 5.15 34.38 0.23
C ASP A 16 5.91 33.07 0.02
N ARG A 17 6.58 32.62 1.09
CA ARG A 17 7.36 31.38 1.12
C ARG A 17 6.75 30.39 2.12
N PRO A 18 6.78 29.08 1.84
CA PRO A 18 7.28 28.44 0.62
C PRO A 18 6.36 28.71 -0.59
N PRO A 19 6.91 28.73 -1.83
CA PRO A 19 6.11 28.87 -3.04
C PRO A 19 5.16 27.68 -3.21
N ASP A 20 4.02 27.91 -3.88
CA ASP A 20 3.09 26.83 -4.20
C ASP A 20 3.70 25.82 -5.21
N HIS A 21 3.14 24.62 -5.31
CA HIS A 21 3.66 23.55 -6.17
C HIS A 21 3.65 23.94 -7.67
N TYR A 22 2.71 24.80 -8.08
CA TYR A 22 2.60 25.29 -9.46
C TYR A 22 3.71 26.30 -9.78
N GLN A 23 3.98 27.24 -8.88
CA GLN A 23 5.05 28.24 -8.95
C GLN A 23 6.42 27.56 -8.93
N LEU A 24 6.60 26.56 -8.07
CA LEU A 24 7.84 25.78 -7.99
C LEU A 24 8.16 25.12 -9.33
N LEU A 25 7.14 24.57 -10.01
CA LEU A 25 7.28 23.95 -11.33
C LEU A 25 7.14 24.94 -12.51
N ARG A 26 6.94 26.23 -12.25
CA ARG A 26 6.69 27.27 -13.26
C ARG A 26 5.51 26.92 -14.18
N LEU A 27 4.42 26.45 -13.60
CA LEU A 27 3.17 26.11 -14.26
C LEU A 27 2.10 27.17 -13.96
N LEU A 28 1.04 27.18 -14.77
CA LEU A 28 -0.18 27.92 -14.44
C LEU A 28 -0.88 27.21 -13.28
N GLN A 29 -1.52 27.96 -12.39
CA GLN A 29 -2.37 27.38 -11.34
C GLN A 29 -3.45 26.49 -11.96
N PHE A 30 -3.70 25.34 -11.33
CA PHE A 30 -4.67 24.34 -11.76
C PHE A 30 -4.40 23.72 -13.14
N GLU A 31 -3.14 23.59 -13.56
CA GLU A 31 -2.80 22.85 -14.78
C GLU A 31 -3.24 21.37 -14.67
N ASP A 32 -4.00 20.91 -15.66
CA ASP A 32 -4.59 19.57 -15.70
C ASP A 32 -3.81 18.56 -16.56
N ASP A 33 -2.86 19.00 -17.37
CA ASP A 33 -2.08 18.12 -18.24
C ASP A 33 -0.84 17.52 -17.51
N PRO A 34 -0.85 16.22 -17.16
CA PRO A 34 0.28 15.58 -16.47
C PRO A 34 1.55 15.58 -17.31
N ALA A 35 1.45 15.54 -18.65
CA ALA A 35 2.62 15.55 -19.53
C ALA A 35 3.34 16.91 -19.48
N LYS A 36 2.60 18.03 -19.33
CA LYS A 36 3.21 19.35 -19.12
C LYS A 36 3.88 19.46 -17.77
N ILE A 37 3.25 18.95 -16.71
CA ILE A 37 3.81 18.92 -15.35
C ILE A 37 5.16 18.21 -15.35
N GLU A 38 5.21 16.99 -15.92
CA GLU A 38 6.44 16.21 -16.06
C GLU A 38 7.52 16.94 -16.89
N ALA A 39 7.12 17.57 -18.00
CA ALA A 39 8.05 18.27 -18.88
C ALA A 39 8.72 19.46 -18.18
N HIS A 40 7.97 20.21 -17.38
CA HIS A 40 8.48 21.30 -16.56
C HIS A 40 9.40 20.80 -15.45
N TYR A 41 8.99 19.76 -14.73
CA TYR A 41 9.81 19.10 -13.73
C TYR A 41 11.16 18.64 -14.31
N LYS A 42 11.16 17.94 -15.46
CA LYS A 42 12.39 17.47 -16.13
C LYS A 42 13.37 18.61 -16.43
N LYS A 43 12.86 19.74 -16.94
CA LYS A 43 13.67 20.92 -17.26
C LYS A 43 14.29 21.55 -15.99
N LEU A 44 13.49 21.72 -14.95
CA LEU A 44 13.92 22.33 -13.69
C LEU A 44 14.87 21.42 -12.91
N ASN A 45 14.57 20.13 -12.83
CA ASN A 45 15.44 19.13 -12.21
C ASN A 45 16.83 19.11 -12.89
N ALA A 46 16.87 19.09 -14.23
CA ALA A 46 18.13 19.17 -14.97
C ALA A 46 18.90 20.48 -14.73
N HIS A 47 18.20 21.58 -14.47
CA HIS A 47 18.82 22.86 -14.12
C HIS A 47 19.45 22.81 -12.72
N VAL A 48 18.68 22.39 -11.71
CA VAL A 48 19.13 22.34 -10.31
C VAL A 48 20.28 21.34 -10.12
N ARG A 49 20.29 20.24 -10.89
CA ARG A 49 21.39 19.26 -10.88
C ARG A 49 22.76 19.83 -11.24
N LYS A 50 22.82 20.96 -11.94
CA LYS A 50 24.11 21.63 -12.23
C LYS A 50 24.78 22.17 -10.97
N TYR A 51 24.01 22.38 -9.91
CA TYR A 51 24.47 22.87 -8.60
C TYR A 51 24.61 21.75 -7.57
N ALA A 52 24.33 20.48 -7.95
CA ALA A 52 24.39 19.31 -7.08
C ALA A 52 25.80 18.98 -6.56
N THR A 53 26.84 19.59 -7.13
CA THR A 53 28.24 19.38 -6.71
C THR A 53 28.84 20.65 -6.12
N GLY A 54 29.61 20.49 -5.05
CA GLY A 54 30.38 21.58 -4.44
C GLY A 54 29.69 22.18 -3.22
N LYS A 55 29.80 23.50 -3.06
CA LYS A 55 29.41 24.20 -1.83
C LYS A 55 27.90 24.17 -1.53
N PHE A 56 27.06 24.03 -2.56
CA PHE A 56 25.59 24.08 -2.45
C PHE A 56 24.93 22.71 -2.64
N GLN A 57 25.66 21.63 -2.36
CA GLN A 57 25.18 20.27 -2.55
C GLN A 57 23.93 19.98 -1.70
N GLN A 58 23.87 20.50 -0.48
CA GLN A 58 22.76 20.22 0.42
C GLN A 58 21.51 20.98 -0.01
N GLU A 59 21.65 22.27 -0.31
CA GLU A 59 20.56 23.15 -0.77
C GLU A 59 19.99 22.70 -2.12
N SER A 60 20.82 22.16 -3.01
CA SER A 60 20.36 21.56 -4.28
C SER A 60 19.66 20.24 -4.09
N GLN A 61 20.08 19.42 -3.14
CA GLN A 61 19.36 18.20 -2.79
C GLN A 61 17.97 18.51 -2.25
N ASP A 62 17.88 19.47 -1.34
CA ASP A 62 16.61 19.90 -0.74
C ASP A 62 15.64 20.42 -1.80
N LEU A 63 16.12 21.29 -2.72
CA LEU A 63 15.28 21.79 -3.80
C LEU A 63 14.87 20.68 -4.80
N LEU A 64 15.74 19.71 -5.09
CA LEU A 64 15.38 18.57 -5.95
C LEU A 64 14.29 17.71 -5.30
N ASN A 65 14.33 17.56 -3.98
CA ASN A 65 13.32 16.84 -3.23
C ASN A 65 11.98 17.60 -3.27
N GLU A 66 11.97 18.92 -3.08
CA GLU A 66 10.78 19.76 -3.22
C GLU A 66 10.17 19.70 -4.63
N LEU A 67 11.00 19.75 -5.68
CA LEU A 67 10.53 19.62 -7.06
C LEU A 67 9.89 18.24 -7.33
N ALA A 68 10.45 17.18 -6.75
CA ALA A 68 9.90 15.84 -6.90
C ALA A 68 8.55 15.70 -6.18
N ARG A 69 8.46 16.22 -4.95
CA ARG A 69 7.22 16.31 -4.16
C ARG A 69 6.11 17.02 -4.92
N ALA A 70 6.40 18.19 -5.47
CA ALA A 70 5.47 18.97 -6.29
C ALA A 70 4.95 18.17 -7.49
N MET A 71 5.86 17.53 -8.24
CA MET A 71 5.48 16.74 -9.41
C MET A 71 4.60 15.56 -9.02
N LEU A 72 4.94 14.84 -7.95
CA LEU A 72 4.20 13.66 -7.50
C LEU A 72 2.83 13.99 -6.91
N CYS A 73 2.70 15.15 -6.25
CA CYS A 73 1.42 15.66 -5.79
C CYS A 73 0.51 16.02 -6.97
N LEU A 74 1.03 16.77 -7.97
CA LEU A 74 0.23 17.23 -9.10
C LEU A 74 -0.05 16.17 -10.17
N THR A 75 0.64 15.02 -10.15
CA THR A 75 0.41 13.91 -11.09
C THR A 75 -0.50 12.82 -10.53
N ASP A 76 -0.71 12.79 -9.22
CA ASP A 76 -1.68 11.90 -8.58
C ASP A 76 -3.07 12.55 -8.60
N PRO A 77 -4.11 11.90 -9.15
CA PRO A 77 -5.45 12.50 -9.23
C PRO A 77 -6.06 12.79 -7.86
N GLU A 78 -5.89 11.90 -6.88
CA GLU A 78 -6.44 12.06 -5.54
C GLU A 78 -5.71 13.19 -4.80
N ARG A 79 -4.37 13.16 -4.81
CA ARG A 79 -3.57 14.19 -4.11
C ARG A 79 -3.72 15.57 -4.73
N LYS A 80 -3.77 15.63 -6.07
CA LYS A 80 -3.97 16.88 -6.77
C LYS A 80 -5.33 17.47 -6.44
N GLN A 81 -6.38 16.65 -6.36
CA GLN A 81 -7.70 17.14 -5.96
C GLN A 81 -7.66 17.74 -4.54
N GLU A 82 -7.13 17.01 -3.56
CA GLU A 82 -6.97 17.50 -2.18
C GLU A 82 -6.15 18.81 -2.13
N TYR A 83 -5.08 18.89 -2.93
CA TYR A 83 -4.22 20.07 -3.01
C TYR A 83 -4.92 21.26 -3.67
N ASP A 84 -5.58 21.05 -4.80
CA ASP A 84 -6.32 22.07 -5.55
C ASP A 84 -7.48 22.64 -4.72
N GLU A 85 -8.18 21.79 -3.96
CA GLU A 85 -9.21 22.20 -3.01
C GLU A 85 -8.63 23.09 -1.90
N SER A 86 -7.43 22.76 -1.39
CA SER A 86 -6.73 23.61 -0.40
C SER A 86 -6.35 25.00 -0.96
N LEU A 87 -6.16 25.11 -2.28
CA LEU A 87 -5.91 26.37 -2.99
C LEU A 87 -7.20 27.08 -3.45
N GLY A 88 -8.37 26.51 -3.17
CA GLY A 88 -9.68 27.10 -3.47
C GLY A 88 -10.32 26.68 -4.79
N ARG A 89 -9.84 25.61 -5.45
CA ARG A 89 -10.56 24.98 -6.55
C ARG A 89 -11.76 24.23 -6.00
N HIS A 90 -12.92 24.42 -6.60
CA HIS A 90 -14.10 23.62 -6.30
C HIS A 90 -14.28 22.59 -7.40
N PHE A 91 -14.40 21.31 -7.02
CA PHE A 91 -14.75 20.22 -7.93
C PHE A 91 -16.25 19.96 -7.81
N ASP A 92 -16.95 19.99 -8.94
CA ASP A 92 -18.34 19.57 -8.99
C ASP A 92 -18.40 18.04 -8.84
N ALA A 93 -19.20 17.54 -7.90
CA ALA A 93 -19.32 16.12 -7.58
C ALA A 93 -19.85 15.24 -8.73
N ASP A 94 -20.29 15.87 -9.83
CA ASP A 94 -20.93 15.20 -10.97
C ASP A 94 -19.95 14.81 -12.10
N VAL A 95 -18.64 15.04 -11.94
CA VAL A 95 -17.65 14.54 -12.89
C VAL A 95 -17.52 13.03 -12.71
N VAL A 96 -18.27 12.29 -13.53
CA VAL A 96 -18.16 10.84 -13.66
C VAL A 96 -16.72 10.52 -14.05
N GLU A 97 -15.95 9.90 -13.14
CA GLU A 97 -14.67 9.28 -13.49
C GLU A 97 -14.92 8.37 -14.70
N GLU A 98 -14.40 8.74 -15.88
CA GLU A 98 -14.24 7.78 -16.97
C GLU A 98 -13.47 6.60 -16.36
N GLY A 99 -14.14 5.45 -16.22
CA GLY A 99 -13.55 4.29 -15.58
C GLY A 99 -12.12 4.05 -16.08
N ARG A 100 -11.19 3.80 -15.15
CA ARG A 100 -9.75 3.67 -15.44
C ARG A 100 -9.54 2.82 -16.69
N LYS A 101 -8.82 3.39 -17.66
CA LYS A 101 -8.55 2.73 -18.94
C LYS A 101 -7.59 1.56 -18.67
N SER A 102 -7.84 0.41 -19.30
CA SER A 102 -6.89 -0.71 -19.24
C SER A 102 -5.54 -0.28 -19.82
N MET A 103 -4.44 -0.90 -19.37
CA MET A 103 -3.11 -0.59 -19.86
C MET A 103 -3.02 -0.63 -21.40
N GLY A 104 -3.60 -1.68 -22.02
CA GLY A 104 -3.67 -1.78 -23.48
C GLY A 104 -4.53 -0.69 -24.13
N GLY A 105 -5.67 -0.34 -23.51
CA GLY A 105 -6.53 0.76 -23.97
C GLY A 105 -5.83 2.12 -23.92
N TRP A 106 -5.08 2.38 -22.85
CA TRP A 106 -4.29 3.59 -22.67
C TRP A 106 -3.17 3.70 -23.72
N LEU A 107 -2.45 2.61 -23.99
CA LEU A 107 -1.39 2.56 -25.02
C LEU A 107 -1.94 2.79 -26.44
N VAL A 108 -3.15 2.28 -26.72
CA VAL A 108 -3.83 2.53 -28.00
C VAL A 108 -4.32 3.97 -28.11
N ALA A 109 -4.90 4.52 -27.03
CA ALA A 109 -5.40 5.90 -27.01
C ALA A 109 -4.27 6.92 -27.24
N ASN A 110 -3.08 6.64 -26.70
CA ASN A 110 -1.88 7.47 -26.90
C ASN A 110 -1.12 7.15 -28.20
N GLY A 111 -1.63 6.25 -29.04
CA GLY A 111 -1.05 5.93 -30.34
C GLY A 111 0.24 5.11 -30.31
N HIS A 112 0.58 4.49 -29.17
CA HIS A 112 1.77 3.65 -29.04
C HIS A 112 1.56 2.23 -29.58
N LEU A 113 0.33 1.72 -29.52
CA LEU A 113 -0.02 0.39 -30.01
C LEU A 113 -1.30 0.40 -30.84
N SER A 114 -1.42 -0.59 -31.72
CA SER A 114 -2.68 -0.94 -32.36
C SER A 114 -3.47 -1.95 -31.52
N LYS A 115 -4.81 -1.97 -31.67
CA LYS A 115 -5.67 -2.97 -31.01
C LYS A 115 -5.27 -4.41 -31.34
N ALA A 116 -4.72 -4.65 -32.54
CA ALA A 116 -4.24 -5.96 -32.95
C ALA A 116 -3.00 -6.40 -32.14
N GLN A 117 -2.03 -5.49 -31.95
CA GLN A 117 -0.84 -5.76 -31.14
C GLN A 117 -1.17 -5.99 -29.67
N VAL A 118 -2.16 -5.26 -29.12
CA VAL A 118 -2.64 -5.49 -27.75
C VAL A 118 -3.20 -6.91 -27.61
N LYS A 119 -4.07 -7.33 -28.53
CA LYS A 119 -4.64 -8.68 -28.51
C LYS A 119 -3.57 -9.76 -28.68
N GLU A 120 -2.57 -9.53 -29.52
CA GLU A 120 -1.43 -10.44 -29.67
C GLU A 120 -0.64 -10.56 -28.35
N ALA A 121 -0.37 -9.44 -27.68
CA ALA A 121 0.30 -9.42 -26.39
C ALA A 121 -0.50 -10.11 -25.28
N GLU A 122 -1.82 -9.93 -25.24
CA GLU A 122 -2.71 -10.65 -24.32
C GLU A 122 -2.63 -12.16 -24.53
N THR A 123 -2.70 -12.63 -25.78
CA THR A 123 -2.58 -14.06 -26.09
C THR A 123 -1.20 -14.62 -25.74
N PHE A 124 -0.14 -13.82 -25.91
CA PHE A 124 1.22 -14.18 -25.53
C PHE A 124 1.39 -14.28 -24.01
N ALA A 125 0.79 -13.35 -23.27
CA ALA A 125 0.79 -13.29 -21.81
C ALA A 125 0.08 -14.51 -21.22
N GLU A 126 -1.15 -14.79 -21.69
CA GLU A 126 -1.94 -15.95 -21.26
C GLU A 126 -1.23 -17.27 -21.52
N ALA A 127 -0.66 -17.44 -22.71
CA ALA A 127 0.04 -18.68 -23.09
C ALA A 127 1.28 -18.97 -22.24
N ARG A 128 1.91 -17.94 -21.64
CA ARG A 128 3.14 -18.06 -20.83
C ARG A 128 2.94 -17.79 -19.34
N GLY A 129 1.73 -17.41 -18.92
CA GLY A 129 1.45 -16.98 -17.55
C GLY A 129 2.26 -15.75 -17.13
N LEU A 130 2.53 -14.84 -18.07
CA LEU A 130 3.25 -13.59 -17.83
C LEU A 130 2.27 -12.46 -17.53
N ASP A 131 2.73 -11.44 -16.81
CA ASP A 131 1.97 -10.20 -16.68
C ASP A 131 1.91 -9.48 -18.04
N LEU A 132 0.80 -8.79 -18.31
CA LEU A 132 0.58 -8.12 -19.59
C LEU A 132 1.66 -7.05 -19.85
N ARG A 133 2.15 -6.37 -18.80
CA ARG A 133 3.22 -5.37 -18.91
C ARG A 133 4.50 -6.02 -19.40
N ASP A 134 4.86 -7.15 -18.79
CA ASP A 134 6.07 -7.88 -19.12
C ASP A 134 5.99 -8.50 -20.53
N ALA A 135 4.79 -8.91 -20.97
CA ALA A 135 4.55 -9.35 -22.35
C ALA A 135 4.81 -8.23 -23.37
N PHE A 136 4.33 -6.99 -23.14
CA PHE A 136 4.60 -5.86 -24.01
C PHE A 136 6.10 -5.59 -24.18
N VAL A 137 6.86 -5.67 -23.09
CA VAL A 137 8.31 -5.46 -23.10
C VAL A 137 9.04 -6.63 -23.79
N GLN A 138 8.68 -7.88 -23.49
CA GLN A 138 9.32 -9.06 -24.08
C GLN A 138 9.10 -9.15 -25.60
N MET A 139 7.91 -8.78 -26.07
CA MET A 139 7.58 -8.73 -27.49
C MET A 139 8.19 -7.50 -28.19
N ARG A 140 8.87 -6.61 -27.44
CA ARG A 140 9.45 -5.35 -27.94
C ARG A 140 8.41 -4.45 -28.60
N LEU A 141 7.17 -4.51 -28.12
CA LEU A 141 6.09 -3.65 -28.59
C LEU A 141 6.19 -2.26 -27.97
N VAL A 142 6.64 -2.18 -26.72
CA VAL A 142 6.72 -0.94 -25.93
C VAL A 142 7.99 -0.96 -25.07
N GLU A 143 8.59 0.22 -24.87
CA GLU A 143 9.71 0.41 -23.95
C GLU A 143 9.28 0.20 -22.48
N PRO A 144 10.17 -0.29 -21.59
CA PRO A 144 9.81 -0.59 -20.19
C PRO A 144 9.22 0.60 -19.42
N GLU A 145 9.70 1.81 -19.69
CA GLU A 145 9.23 3.03 -19.03
C GLU A 145 7.78 3.33 -19.41
N LEU A 146 7.46 3.24 -20.69
CA LEU A 146 6.11 3.50 -21.20
C LEU A 146 5.12 2.40 -20.79
N ALA A 147 5.57 1.14 -20.75
CA ALA A 147 4.77 0.03 -20.24
C ALA A 147 4.47 0.21 -18.73
N THR A 148 5.45 0.66 -17.94
CA THR A 148 5.26 0.94 -16.51
C THR A 148 4.32 2.12 -16.29
N ARG A 149 4.42 3.17 -17.11
CA ARG A 149 3.48 4.30 -17.07
C ARG A 149 2.05 3.86 -17.34
N ALA A 150 1.84 3.07 -18.39
CA ALA A 150 0.51 2.55 -18.71
C ALA A 150 -0.04 1.61 -17.62
N TYR A 151 0.83 0.86 -16.94
CA TYR A 151 0.45 0.06 -15.76
C TYR A 151 0.05 0.94 -14.57
N ALA A 152 0.76 2.04 -14.33
CA ALA A 152 0.46 2.99 -13.27
C ALA A 152 -0.94 3.61 -13.44
N GLU A 153 -1.26 4.01 -14.67
CA GLU A 153 -2.58 4.55 -15.05
C GLU A 153 -3.71 3.56 -14.85
N GLU A 154 -3.50 2.29 -15.21
CA GLU A 154 -4.48 1.23 -14.97
C GLU A 154 -4.75 1.05 -13.46
N LYS A 155 -3.71 1.14 -12.63
CA LYS A 155 -3.83 1.01 -11.16
C LYS A 155 -4.23 2.31 -10.46
N GLY A 156 -4.30 3.44 -11.17
CA GLY A 156 -4.54 4.75 -10.57
C GLY A 156 -3.40 5.19 -9.64
N ARG A 157 -2.16 4.90 -10.02
CA ARG A 157 -0.95 5.25 -9.27
C ARG A 157 -0.09 6.19 -10.10
N SER A 158 0.65 7.08 -9.45
CA SER A 158 1.60 7.96 -10.16
C SER A 158 2.83 7.21 -10.64
N TYR A 159 3.34 7.61 -11.80
CA TYR A 159 4.60 7.12 -12.36
C TYR A 159 5.77 8.00 -11.88
N VAL A 160 6.88 7.37 -11.46
CA VAL A 160 8.10 8.08 -11.07
C VAL A 160 9.32 7.56 -11.82
N ASP A 161 10.17 8.49 -12.27
CA ASP A 161 11.50 8.19 -12.78
C ASP A 161 12.54 8.35 -11.67
N LEU A 162 13.14 7.24 -11.25
CA LEU A 162 14.15 7.19 -10.19
C LEU A 162 15.50 7.75 -10.64
N ASN A 163 15.71 7.95 -11.95
CA ASN A 163 16.88 8.66 -12.42
C ASN A 163 16.78 10.15 -12.15
N LEU A 164 15.58 10.70 -11.95
CA LEU A 164 15.29 12.11 -11.70
C LEU A 164 15.02 12.38 -10.22
N THR A 165 14.31 11.47 -9.57
CA THR A 165 13.91 11.60 -8.16
C THR A 165 14.94 10.94 -7.25
N LEU A 166 15.38 11.69 -6.24
CA LEU A 166 16.38 11.21 -5.28
C LEU A 166 15.67 10.82 -3.96
N PRO A 167 15.93 9.63 -3.42
CA PRO A 167 15.43 9.25 -2.11
C PRO A 167 16.18 10.01 -1.00
N ASP A 168 15.47 10.27 0.10
CA ASP A 168 16.03 10.85 1.32
C ASP A 168 16.72 9.78 2.16
N ASP A 169 17.95 10.06 2.58
CA ASP A 169 18.77 9.16 3.40
C ASP A 169 18.07 8.80 4.72
N SER A 170 17.32 9.74 5.31
CA SER A 170 16.60 9.51 6.57
C SER A 170 15.56 8.39 6.48
N VAL A 171 14.98 8.22 5.29
CA VAL A 171 13.96 7.22 5.01
C VAL A 171 14.63 5.92 4.59
N LEU A 172 15.70 5.98 3.80
CA LEU A 172 16.50 4.82 3.43
C LEU A 172 17.08 4.09 4.64
N ASP A 173 17.59 4.83 5.63
CA ASP A 173 18.22 4.25 6.83
C ASP A 173 17.23 3.45 7.69
N LYS A 174 15.95 3.83 7.65
CA LYS A 174 14.89 3.13 8.38
C LYS A 174 14.46 1.83 7.73
N THR A 175 14.59 1.68 6.40
CA THR A 175 14.18 0.45 5.70
C THR A 175 15.34 -0.53 5.55
N PRO A 176 15.16 -1.83 5.85
CA PRO A 176 16.22 -2.82 5.71
C PRO A 176 16.37 -3.22 4.24
N ARG A 177 17.62 -3.46 3.84
CA ARG A 177 17.95 -4.00 2.51
C ARG A 177 17.18 -5.27 2.16
N ARG A 178 16.89 -6.14 3.13
CA ARG A 178 16.15 -7.40 2.91
C ARG A 178 14.72 -7.12 2.44
N THR A 179 14.01 -6.17 3.06
CA THR A 179 12.65 -5.78 2.68
C THR A 179 12.64 -5.17 1.28
N VAL A 180 13.52 -4.21 1.03
CA VAL A 180 13.72 -3.56 -0.29
C VAL A 180 13.96 -4.59 -1.41
N LYS A 181 14.84 -5.57 -1.18
CA LYS A 181 15.14 -6.63 -2.16
C LYS A 181 14.01 -7.65 -2.33
N LYS A 182 13.38 -8.06 -1.23
CA LYS A 182 12.30 -9.06 -1.25
C LYS A 182 11.12 -8.57 -2.07
N TYR A 183 10.73 -7.31 -1.88
CA TYR A 183 9.54 -6.74 -2.53
C TYR A 183 9.86 -5.89 -3.76
N SER A 184 11.14 -5.70 -4.09
CA SER A 184 11.58 -4.81 -5.18
C SER A 184 10.97 -3.40 -5.05
N VAL A 185 11.17 -2.78 -3.88
CA VAL A 185 10.65 -1.46 -3.55
C VAL A 185 11.74 -0.55 -3.00
N ILE A 186 11.60 0.76 -3.19
CA ILE A 186 12.52 1.76 -2.65
C ILE A 186 11.73 2.89 -2.01
N PRO A 187 11.93 3.16 -0.71
CA PRO A 187 11.34 4.36 -0.11
C PRO A 187 12.01 5.61 -0.66
N LEU A 188 11.19 6.63 -0.94
CA LEU A 188 11.65 7.91 -1.47
C LEU A 188 11.76 8.94 -0.34
N PHE A 189 10.65 9.40 0.19
CA PHE A 189 10.61 10.40 1.27
C PHE A 189 9.28 10.33 2.02
N ILE A 190 9.18 11.04 3.14
CA ILE A 190 7.94 11.21 3.90
C ILE A 190 7.37 12.60 3.58
N GLU A 191 6.08 12.64 3.26
CA GLU A 191 5.33 13.84 2.92
C GLU A 191 3.85 13.67 3.29
N ASP A 192 3.19 14.73 3.75
CA ASP A 192 1.75 14.75 4.09
C ASP A 192 1.28 13.61 5.02
N ASP A 193 2.09 13.28 6.04
CA ASP A 193 1.86 12.12 6.92
C ASP A 193 1.75 10.78 6.17
N ARG A 194 2.50 10.60 5.07
CA ARG A 194 2.61 9.35 4.32
C ARG A 194 4.06 9.07 3.93
N VAL A 195 4.42 7.79 3.82
CA VAL A 195 5.71 7.38 3.26
C VAL A 195 5.55 7.04 1.79
N LEU A 196 6.24 7.78 0.93
CA LEU A 196 6.24 7.54 -0.51
C LEU A 196 7.20 6.41 -0.85
N VAL A 197 6.71 5.38 -1.53
CA VAL A 197 7.50 4.20 -1.88
C VAL A 197 7.36 3.88 -3.36
N ALA A 198 8.50 3.85 -4.06
CA ALA A 198 8.57 3.37 -5.43
C ALA A 198 8.53 1.85 -5.47
N SER A 199 7.60 1.29 -6.25
CA SER A 199 7.40 -0.15 -6.41
C SER A 199 7.29 -0.54 -7.88
N VAL A 200 7.64 -1.79 -8.19
CA VAL A 200 7.41 -2.39 -9.51
C VAL A 200 5.97 -2.89 -9.65
N TYR A 201 5.37 -3.35 -8.55
CA TYR A 201 4.06 -3.99 -8.51
C TYR A 201 3.22 -3.39 -7.39
N GLU A 202 1.91 -3.65 -7.41
CA GLU A 202 1.06 -3.32 -6.27
C GLU A 202 1.60 -3.99 -4.99
N PRO A 203 1.77 -3.26 -3.88
CA PRO A 203 2.28 -3.82 -2.64
C PRO A 203 1.33 -4.89 -2.10
N THR A 204 1.89 -5.82 -1.34
CA THR A 204 1.08 -6.74 -0.53
C THR A 204 0.69 -6.05 0.77
N HIS A 205 -0.42 -6.46 1.39
CA HIS A 205 -0.81 -5.95 2.71
C HIS A 205 0.28 -6.13 3.78
N GLU A 206 1.07 -7.20 3.71
CA GLU A 206 2.22 -7.42 4.60
C GLU A 206 3.24 -6.28 4.48
N LEU A 207 3.51 -5.83 3.24
CA LEU A 207 4.43 -4.75 2.97
C LEU A 207 3.88 -3.41 3.47
N GLU A 208 2.61 -3.13 3.20
CA GLU A 208 1.93 -1.91 3.65
C GLU A 208 1.96 -1.82 5.19
N ASP A 209 1.66 -2.92 5.88
CA ASP A 209 1.69 -2.99 7.33
C ASP A 209 3.12 -2.82 7.88
N GLU A 210 4.13 -3.43 7.25
CA GLU A 210 5.53 -3.26 7.65
C GLU A 210 5.97 -1.79 7.54
N PHE A 211 5.64 -1.12 6.43
CA PHE A 211 5.94 0.30 6.24
C PHE A 211 5.17 1.18 7.22
N ARG A 212 3.88 0.89 7.44
CA ARG A 212 3.05 1.64 8.40
C ARG A 212 3.60 1.56 9.82
N LEU A 213 4.00 0.37 10.27
CA LEU A 213 4.58 0.17 11.61
C LEU A 213 5.96 0.83 11.75
N ARG A 214 6.77 0.79 10.69
CA ARG A 214 8.14 1.32 10.68
C ARG A 214 8.19 2.85 10.63
N TYR A 215 7.31 3.46 9.85
CA TYR A 215 7.29 4.91 9.65
C TYR A 215 6.23 5.64 10.49
N GLY A 216 5.27 4.91 11.07
CA GLY A 216 4.14 5.49 11.82
C GLY A 216 3.10 6.17 10.93
N VAL A 217 3.27 6.08 9.60
CA VAL A 217 2.44 6.73 8.58
C VAL A 217 2.07 5.73 7.48
N PRO A 218 0.89 5.85 6.85
CA PRO A 218 0.50 4.98 5.74
C PRO A 218 1.50 5.03 4.57
N MET A 219 1.64 3.89 3.90
CA MET A 219 2.41 3.75 2.67
C MET A 219 1.62 4.31 1.49
N HIS A 220 2.24 5.16 0.69
CA HIS A 220 1.70 5.62 -0.58
C HIS A 220 2.64 5.16 -1.71
N VAL A 221 2.09 4.44 -2.69
CA VAL A 221 2.88 3.73 -3.69
C VAL A 221 2.90 4.48 -5.01
N VAL A 222 4.10 4.59 -5.57
CA VAL A 222 4.33 5.10 -6.92
C VAL A 222 5.01 4.04 -7.77
N MET A 223 4.67 3.99 -9.05
CA MET A 223 5.17 2.95 -9.95
C MET A 223 6.47 3.40 -10.60
N ALA A 224 7.50 2.54 -10.55
CA ALA A 224 8.78 2.79 -11.19
C ALA A 224 9.26 1.57 -12.00
N PRO A 225 10.03 1.78 -13.09
CA PRO A 225 10.47 0.68 -13.93
C PRO A 225 11.36 -0.33 -13.17
N PRO A 226 11.24 -1.65 -13.45
CA PRO A 226 11.99 -2.69 -12.75
C PRO A 226 13.50 -2.47 -12.76
N LEU A 227 14.05 -2.05 -13.91
CA LEU A 227 15.48 -1.80 -14.08
C LEU A 227 15.96 -0.65 -13.17
N GLN A 228 15.18 0.43 -13.11
CA GLN A 228 15.51 1.60 -12.31
C GLN A 228 15.49 1.28 -10.81
N ILE A 229 14.51 0.50 -10.35
CA ILE A 229 14.48 0.01 -8.97
C ILE A 229 15.72 -0.84 -8.68
N GLN A 230 16.06 -1.82 -9.52
CA GLN A 230 17.24 -2.65 -9.28
C GLN A 230 18.54 -1.82 -9.23
N GLN A 231 18.69 -0.85 -10.13
CA GLN A 231 19.82 0.08 -10.13
C GLN A 231 19.86 0.91 -8.85
N ALA A 232 18.73 1.47 -8.41
CA ALA A 232 18.67 2.26 -7.19
C ALA A 232 18.91 1.39 -5.92
N ILE A 233 18.43 0.14 -5.87
CA ILE A 233 18.79 -0.81 -4.81
C ILE A 233 20.30 -1.05 -4.79
N SER A 234 20.92 -1.24 -5.96
CA SER A 234 22.37 -1.48 -6.04
C SER A 234 23.18 -0.27 -5.56
N LYS A 235 22.68 0.96 -5.81
CA LYS A 235 23.32 2.22 -5.46
C LYS A 235 23.14 2.59 -3.98
N TYR A 236 21.92 2.53 -3.47
CA TYR A 236 21.57 3.02 -2.12
C TYR A 236 21.60 1.94 -1.04
N TYR A 237 21.47 0.66 -1.42
CA TYR A 237 21.52 -0.49 -0.52
C TYR A 237 22.63 -1.45 -0.94
N ALA A 238 23.86 -0.94 -1.08
CA ALA A 238 25.05 -1.77 -1.35
C ALA A 238 25.28 -2.83 -0.24
N PRO A 239 25.95 -3.97 -0.53
CA PRO A 239 26.21 -5.00 0.48
C PRO A 239 26.96 -4.40 1.69
N GLY A 240 26.51 -4.67 2.92
CA GLY A 240 27.05 -4.06 4.14
C GLY A 240 26.42 -2.73 4.56
N MET A 241 25.56 -2.12 3.73
CA MET A 241 24.82 -0.90 4.08
C MET A 241 23.36 -1.23 4.42
N ARG A 242 22.83 -0.59 5.47
CA ARG A 242 21.39 -0.61 5.82
C ARG A 242 20.83 -2.03 5.89
N GLU A 243 21.59 -2.95 6.50
CA GLU A 243 21.20 -4.37 6.57
C GLU A 243 20.01 -4.61 7.51
N GLY A 244 19.58 -3.56 8.24
CA GLY A 244 18.67 -3.69 9.37
C GLY A 244 19.39 -4.36 10.53
N ALA A 245 18.94 -4.11 11.76
CA ALA A 245 19.30 -5.01 12.86
C ALA A 245 19.00 -6.44 12.38
N SER A 246 19.96 -7.33 12.54
CA SER A 246 19.74 -8.74 12.29
C SER A 246 18.48 -9.17 13.05
N ASP A 247 17.67 -10.06 12.49
CA ASP A 247 16.55 -10.68 13.23
C ASP A 247 17.05 -11.37 14.54
N ASP A 248 18.37 -11.45 14.77
CA ASP A 248 19.04 -11.96 15.97
C ASP A 248 19.19 -10.92 17.11
N ASP A 249 19.05 -9.61 16.86
CA ASP A 249 19.27 -8.56 17.88
C ASP A 249 17.99 -8.19 18.68
N VAL A 250 16.83 -8.77 18.32
CA VAL A 250 15.60 -8.64 19.12
C VAL A 250 15.48 -9.76 20.18
N GLU A 251 16.36 -10.78 20.15
CA GLU A 251 16.25 -11.97 21.00
C GLU A 251 17.37 -12.12 22.05
N THR A 252 18.03 -11.03 22.45
CA THR A 252 19.05 -11.05 23.53
C THR A 252 18.72 -10.15 24.73
N THR A 253 17.49 -10.21 25.23
CA THR A 253 17.22 -10.00 26.68
C THR A 253 16.17 -10.98 27.23
N ALA A 254 16.27 -12.27 26.92
CA ALA A 254 15.73 -13.30 27.81
C ALA A 254 16.40 -14.66 27.54
N SER A 255 17.41 -14.95 28.35
CA SER A 255 18.01 -16.26 28.54
C SER A 255 16.96 -17.40 28.58
N GLY A 256 17.21 -18.50 27.85
CA GLY A 256 16.86 -19.81 28.38
C GLY A 256 16.43 -20.94 27.43
N LYS A 257 17.36 -21.45 26.61
CA LYS A 257 17.53 -22.88 26.25
C LYS A 257 16.35 -23.71 25.67
N SER A 258 16.57 -24.02 24.38
CA SER A 258 16.76 -25.37 23.80
C SER A 258 15.62 -26.05 23.01
N LYS A 259 15.90 -26.16 21.71
CA LYS A 259 15.52 -27.14 20.66
C LYS A 259 14.66 -28.35 21.06
N SER A 260 13.57 -28.59 20.31
CA SER A 260 13.43 -29.75 19.40
C SER A 260 12.14 -29.70 18.57
N LYS A 261 12.22 -30.10 17.30
CA LYS A 261 11.10 -30.42 16.38
C LYS A 261 11.02 -31.96 16.26
N PRO A 262 9.98 -32.53 15.62
CA PRO A 262 8.66 -32.86 16.12
C PRO A 262 8.48 -34.39 16.30
N LYS A 263 7.64 -34.83 17.24
CA LYS A 263 7.12 -36.22 17.26
C LYS A 263 5.60 -36.23 17.16
N LYS A 264 5.09 -36.79 16.06
CA LYS A 264 3.74 -37.34 15.95
C LYS A 264 3.56 -38.43 17.02
N ALA A 265 2.58 -38.29 17.89
CA ALA A 265 1.96 -39.43 18.56
C ALA A 265 0.50 -39.11 18.93
N LYS A 266 -0.37 -39.88 18.28
CA LYS A 266 -1.67 -40.43 18.70
C LYS A 266 -2.38 -39.81 19.91
N ALA A 267 -3.66 -39.54 19.65
CA ALA A 267 -4.75 -39.41 20.61
C ALA A 267 -4.60 -40.30 21.85
N ALA A 268 -4.68 -39.67 23.02
CA ALA A 268 -4.98 -40.32 24.29
C ALA A 268 -6.09 -39.53 25.00
N LYS A 269 -7.11 -40.26 25.44
CA LYS A 269 -8.27 -39.79 26.19
C LYS A 269 -7.87 -39.10 27.49
N ALA A 270 -8.77 -38.20 27.90
CA ALA A 270 -8.70 -37.27 29.00
C ALA A 270 -8.26 -37.86 30.36
N SER A 271 -7.48 -37.07 31.10
CA SER A 271 -7.50 -37.04 32.56
C SER A 271 -7.56 -35.59 33.01
N SER A 272 -8.49 -35.32 33.93
CA SER A 272 -8.85 -34.02 34.48
C SER A 272 -7.73 -33.44 35.34
N GLY A 273 -7.05 -32.40 34.83
CA GLY A 273 -6.22 -31.51 35.64
C GLY A 273 -7.07 -30.59 36.54
N PRO A 274 -6.47 -29.90 37.53
CA PRO A 274 -7.21 -29.05 38.45
C PRO A 274 -7.97 -27.97 37.68
N VAL A 275 -9.27 -27.84 37.95
CA VAL A 275 -10.13 -26.84 37.32
C VAL A 275 -9.67 -25.46 37.81
N VAL A 276 -8.89 -24.76 37.00
CA VAL A 276 -8.49 -23.37 37.27
C VAL A 276 -9.69 -22.49 36.98
N HIS A 277 -10.23 -21.87 38.02
CA HIS A 277 -11.42 -21.02 37.90
C HIS A 277 -11.08 -19.79 37.06
N PHE A 278 -12.02 -19.33 36.23
CA PHE A 278 -11.80 -18.20 35.30
C PHE A 278 -11.25 -16.94 36.00
N SER A 279 -11.65 -16.70 37.26
CA SER A 279 -11.19 -15.56 38.07
C SER A 279 -9.72 -15.63 38.52
N GLN A 280 -9.07 -16.79 38.36
CA GLN A 280 -7.66 -17.02 38.75
C GLN A 280 -6.69 -16.92 37.57
N LEU A 281 -7.19 -16.69 36.35
CA LEU A 281 -6.39 -16.54 35.15
C LEU A 281 -5.73 -15.15 35.10
N GLU A 282 -4.61 -15.03 34.39
CA GLU A 282 -3.97 -13.75 34.11
C GLU A 282 -4.92 -12.81 33.34
N PRO A 283 -4.94 -11.49 33.60
CA PRO A 283 -5.84 -10.54 32.93
C PRO A 283 -5.81 -10.59 31.40
N GLU A 284 -4.67 -10.90 30.78
CA GLU A 284 -4.56 -11.06 29.32
C GLU A 284 -5.24 -12.35 28.82
N GLU A 285 -5.11 -13.46 29.54
CA GLU A 285 -5.83 -14.71 29.20
C GLU A 285 -7.35 -14.56 29.39
N GLN A 286 -7.78 -13.81 30.41
CA GLN A 286 -9.20 -13.51 30.62
C GLN A 286 -9.80 -12.70 29.46
N LYS A 287 -9.08 -11.69 28.95
CA LYS A 287 -9.51 -10.90 27.77
C LYS A 287 -9.65 -11.79 26.54
N LYS A 288 -8.65 -12.63 26.27
CA LYS A 288 -8.66 -13.56 25.12
C LYS A 288 -9.83 -14.55 25.19
N ARG A 289 -10.09 -15.13 26.36
CA ARG A 289 -11.23 -16.05 26.56
C ARG A 289 -12.59 -15.34 26.49
N ARG A 290 -12.69 -14.08 26.90
CA ARG A 290 -13.91 -13.27 26.70
C ARG A 290 -14.15 -12.98 25.22
N GLN A 291 -13.11 -12.65 24.46
CA GLN A 291 -13.19 -12.46 23.01
C GLN A 291 -13.65 -13.75 22.30
N ILE A 292 -13.07 -14.90 22.65
CA ILE A 292 -13.48 -16.19 22.07
C ILE A 292 -14.94 -16.51 22.42
N GLY A 293 -15.38 -16.26 23.65
CA GLY A 293 -16.78 -16.45 24.02
C GLY A 293 -17.73 -15.51 23.27
N ALA A 294 -17.35 -14.24 23.08
CA ALA A 294 -18.13 -13.28 22.29
C ALA A 294 -18.23 -13.71 20.82
N ILE A 295 -17.14 -14.19 20.23
CA ILE A 295 -17.12 -14.75 18.87
C ILE A 295 -18.03 -15.97 18.79
N ALA A 296 -17.99 -16.88 19.76
CA ALA A 296 -18.84 -18.07 19.79
C ALA A 296 -20.34 -17.72 19.86
N ILE A 297 -20.71 -16.71 20.65
CA ILE A 297 -22.10 -16.19 20.71
C ILE A 297 -22.50 -15.64 19.34
N ASN A 298 -21.67 -14.80 18.72
CA ASN A 298 -21.98 -14.21 17.42
C ASN A 298 -22.13 -15.27 16.32
N LEU A 299 -21.24 -16.25 16.28
CA LEU A 299 -21.32 -17.40 15.36
C LEU A 299 -22.58 -18.24 15.59
N SER A 300 -23.05 -18.39 16.83
CA SER A 300 -24.29 -19.12 17.11
C SER A 300 -25.53 -18.44 16.56
N PHE A 301 -25.58 -17.11 16.55
CA PHE A 301 -26.66 -16.35 15.90
C PHE A 301 -26.65 -16.53 14.38
N ILE A 302 -25.47 -16.44 13.76
CA ILE A 302 -25.32 -16.58 12.31
C ILE A 302 -25.67 -18.00 11.87
N LEU A 303 -25.10 -19.03 12.52
CA LEU A 303 -25.40 -20.42 12.20
C LEU A 303 -26.86 -20.78 12.48
N GLY A 304 -27.42 -20.28 13.59
CA GLY A 304 -28.83 -20.47 13.91
C GLY A 304 -29.73 -19.91 12.82
N TYR A 305 -29.44 -18.69 12.34
CA TYR A 305 -30.22 -18.06 11.28
C TYR A 305 -30.13 -18.82 9.96
N VAL A 306 -28.94 -19.30 9.59
CA VAL A 306 -28.75 -20.12 8.39
C VAL A 306 -29.50 -21.46 8.52
N LEU A 307 -29.45 -22.11 9.68
CA LEU A 307 -30.18 -23.36 9.94
C LEU A 307 -31.68 -23.15 9.81
N ASP A 308 -32.20 -22.07 10.40
CA ASP A 308 -33.61 -21.71 10.33
C ASP A 308 -34.05 -21.47 8.88
N LYS A 309 -33.30 -20.64 8.13
CA LYS A 309 -33.65 -20.25 6.75
C LYS A 309 -33.45 -21.32 5.69
N PHE A 310 -32.39 -22.10 5.78
CA PHE A 310 -32.03 -23.03 4.71
C PHE A 310 -32.37 -24.48 5.00
N VAL A 311 -32.56 -24.86 6.28
CA VAL A 311 -32.76 -26.26 6.68
C VAL A 311 -34.15 -26.49 7.26
N LEU A 312 -34.65 -25.61 8.12
CA LEU A 312 -35.92 -25.83 8.82
C LEU A 312 -37.14 -25.26 8.06
N GLU A 313 -37.02 -24.07 7.46
CA GLU A 313 -38.08 -23.41 6.66
C GLU A 313 -38.64 -24.30 5.53
N PRO A 314 -37.83 -25.07 4.76
CA PRO A 314 -38.38 -25.93 3.70
C PRO A 314 -39.07 -27.23 4.18
N TYR A 315 -38.93 -27.62 5.46
CA TYR A 315 -39.41 -28.93 5.94
C TYR A 315 -40.46 -28.87 7.06
N LEU A 316 -40.55 -27.80 7.85
CA LEU A 316 -41.34 -27.80 9.08
C LEU A 316 -42.58 -26.89 9.08
N LEU A 317 -42.67 -25.87 8.22
CA LEU A 317 -43.78 -24.91 8.26
C LEU A 317 -44.18 -24.41 6.86
N PRO A 318 -45.11 -25.08 6.15
CA PRO A 318 -45.80 -24.46 5.03
C PRO A 318 -46.84 -23.48 5.58
N ASP A 319 -46.69 -22.19 5.27
CA ASP A 319 -47.73 -21.16 5.29
C ASP A 319 -48.39 -20.70 6.60
N ALA A 320 -47.78 -20.87 7.77
CA ALA A 320 -48.35 -20.24 8.97
C ALA A 320 -47.32 -19.81 10.02
N LEU A 321 -46.97 -18.51 10.01
CA LEU A 321 -47.00 -17.62 11.18
C LEU A 321 -46.64 -16.19 10.75
N ILE A 322 -47.53 -15.24 11.06
CA ILE A 322 -47.61 -13.84 10.60
C ILE A 322 -46.47 -12.93 11.15
N PHE A 323 -45.40 -13.51 11.68
CA PHE A 323 -44.30 -12.75 12.27
C PHE A 323 -42.96 -13.14 11.63
N GLY A 324 -42.67 -12.61 10.44
CA GLY A 324 -41.40 -12.79 9.71
C GLY A 324 -40.16 -12.18 10.39
N TRP A 325 -40.27 -11.76 11.65
CA TRP A 325 -39.19 -11.17 12.45
C TRP A 325 -38.90 -11.92 13.75
N ILE A 326 -39.59 -13.03 14.06
CA ILE A 326 -39.28 -13.81 15.27
C ILE A 326 -38.22 -14.86 14.90
N PRO A 327 -37.02 -14.84 15.51
CA PRO A 327 -36.05 -15.91 15.36
C PRO A 327 -36.69 -17.24 15.77
N THR A 328 -36.69 -18.23 14.89
CA THR A 328 -37.37 -19.51 15.11
C THR A 328 -36.59 -20.42 16.08
N LEU A 329 -37.14 -21.59 16.37
CA LEU A 329 -36.61 -22.52 17.38
C LEU A 329 -35.13 -22.90 17.17
N GLY A 330 -34.60 -22.86 15.94
CA GLY A 330 -33.19 -23.18 15.65
C GLY A 330 -32.21 -22.14 16.17
N THR A 331 -32.48 -20.85 15.97
CA THR A 331 -31.66 -19.74 16.50
C THR A 331 -31.63 -19.74 18.01
N TRP A 332 -32.78 -19.88 18.68
CA TRP A 332 -32.84 -19.93 20.14
C TRP A 332 -32.23 -21.22 20.72
N GLY A 333 -32.37 -22.36 20.02
CA GLY A 333 -31.80 -23.64 20.43
C GLY A 333 -30.27 -23.65 20.40
N LEU A 334 -29.68 -23.19 19.29
CA LEU A 334 -28.22 -23.11 19.15
C LEU A 334 -27.61 -22.08 20.09
N LEU A 335 -28.20 -20.90 20.18
CA LEU A 335 -27.77 -19.87 21.12
C LEU A 335 -27.86 -20.37 22.57
N GLY A 336 -28.99 -20.99 22.94
CA GLY A 336 -29.20 -21.54 24.28
C GLY A 336 -28.15 -22.60 24.64
N GLY A 337 -27.84 -23.52 23.73
CA GLY A 337 -26.80 -24.52 23.94
C GLY A 337 -25.40 -23.91 24.14
N VAL A 338 -25.05 -22.89 23.35
CA VAL A 338 -23.76 -22.19 23.48
C VAL A 338 -23.69 -21.40 24.77
N LEU A 339 -24.77 -20.74 25.21
CA LEU A 339 -24.81 -20.02 26.48
C LEU A 339 -24.68 -20.98 27.68
N VAL A 340 -25.36 -22.12 27.65
CA VAL A 340 -25.24 -23.15 28.69
C VAL A 340 -23.80 -23.68 28.77
N TRP A 341 -23.14 -23.88 27.64
CA TRP A 341 -21.74 -24.29 27.61
C TRP A 341 -20.79 -23.19 28.11
N LEU A 342 -21.02 -21.93 27.70
CA LEU A 342 -20.19 -20.80 28.10
C LEU A 342 -20.25 -20.56 29.62
N PHE A 343 -21.44 -20.43 30.18
CA PHE A 343 -21.63 -20.20 31.62
C PHE A 343 -21.48 -21.47 32.47
N GLY A 344 -21.67 -22.65 31.87
CA GLY A 344 -21.63 -23.92 32.58
C GLY A 344 -20.25 -24.56 32.66
N SER A 345 -19.38 -24.30 31.69
CA SER A 345 -18.10 -25.02 31.54
C SER A 345 -16.91 -24.17 31.07
N TYR A 346 -17.14 -23.07 30.33
CA TYR A 346 -16.04 -22.30 29.73
C TYR A 346 -15.59 -21.07 30.55
N TRP A 347 -16.52 -20.42 31.24
CA TRP A 347 -16.27 -19.26 32.11
C TRP A 347 -16.42 -19.56 33.62
N LYS A 348 -16.62 -20.82 33.98
CA LYS A 348 -16.32 -21.30 35.34
C LYS A 348 -14.83 -21.55 35.43
#